data_AF-A0A376B6X0-F1
#
_entry.id   AF-A0A376B6X0-F1
#
_cell.length_a   1.000
_cell.length_b   1.000
_cell.length_c   1.000
_cell.angle_alpha   90.00
_cell.angle_beta   90.00
_cell.angle_gamma   90.00
#
_symmetry.space_group_name_H-M   'P 1'
#
loop_
_entity.id
_entity.type
_entity.pdbx_description
1 polymer ?
#
loop_
_entity_poly.entity_id
_entity_poly.type
_entity_poly.pdbx_seq_one_letter_code
_entity_poly.pdbx_strand_id
1 'polypeptide(L)'
;MNINNKNKNKNKNKNNNNNNNNIKNIKATTFILDASCFEKALGHVLEWIELTSNKQKNSICFYLPTFTIEELNFLKNKRKNMNAIKSLKIIDTKSDFFDLELCDEGLKDNTSSGNGSWNSILEKYLIIEKEKNSTYIKKLPSRFKKLIKAYYNFQEKTINLEPKSNPTSDDNDSNKSNNGSKPTTPRCYLVTCDENVEKLCGYFTGINLIDVLKADSLIVRNKKLDFFKKKFISNMEKSVIPSDNDQTTSQEDFDDVKKTDFKKTVWAQRGKGELWVP
;
A
#
# COMPACT_ATOMS: atom_id res chain seq x y z
N MET A 1 34.05 -26.32 35.57
CA MET A 1 33.70 -25.20 34.66
C MET A 1 32.26 -25.39 34.21
N ASN A 2 31.31 -24.72 34.87
CA ASN A 2 29.88 -24.76 34.53
C ASN A 2 29.46 -23.37 34.08
N ILE A 3 29.18 -23.20 32.79
CA ILE A 3 28.73 -21.94 32.21
C ILE A 3 27.19 -21.89 32.30
N ASN A 4 26.71 -20.95 33.10
CA ASN A 4 25.30 -20.64 33.30
C ASN A 4 24.64 -20.14 31.99
N ASN A 5 23.69 -20.91 31.47
CA ASN A 5 22.69 -20.41 30.51
C ASN A 5 21.46 -19.90 31.27
N LYS A 6 21.44 -18.61 31.58
CA LYS A 6 20.23 -17.89 32.00
C LYS A 6 20.04 -16.70 31.08
N ASN A 7 19.13 -16.82 30.11
CA ASN A 7 18.31 -15.72 29.57
C ASN A 7 17.35 -16.26 28.51
N LYS A 8 16.19 -16.76 28.93
CA LYS A 8 14.98 -16.85 28.10
C LYS A 8 13.76 -16.52 28.96
N ASN A 9 12.81 -15.84 28.33
CA ASN A 9 11.43 -15.59 28.75
C ASN A 9 11.16 -14.38 29.65
N LYS A 10 11.20 -13.18 29.05
CA LYS A 10 10.26 -12.10 29.36
C LYS A 10 9.87 -11.40 28.05
N ASN A 11 8.81 -11.88 27.39
CA ASN A 11 7.99 -11.13 26.43
C ASN A 11 6.83 -12.00 25.92
N LYS A 12 5.85 -12.27 26.79
CA LYS A 12 4.50 -12.71 26.42
C LYS A 12 3.56 -12.13 27.47
N ASN A 13 2.86 -11.05 27.12
CA ASN A 13 1.58 -10.58 27.69
C ASN A 13 1.38 -9.07 27.48
N LYS A 14 1.27 -8.64 26.21
CA LYS A 14 0.85 -7.26 25.89
C LYS A 14 -0.08 -7.12 24.67
N ASN A 15 -0.70 -8.22 24.19
CA ASN A 15 -1.37 -8.24 22.89
C ASN A 15 -2.92 -8.26 22.88
N ASN A 16 -3.63 -8.23 24.01
CA ASN A 16 -5.09 -8.45 23.97
C ASN A 16 -5.98 -7.20 23.92
N ASN A 17 -5.44 -5.97 23.98
CA ASN A 17 -6.26 -4.74 24.00
C ASN A 17 -6.24 -3.89 22.70
N ASN A 18 -5.59 -4.35 21.62
CA ASN A 18 -5.48 -3.55 20.39
C ASN A 18 -6.56 -3.84 19.32
N ASN A 19 -7.39 -4.88 19.46
CA ASN A 19 -8.29 -5.29 18.37
C ASN A 19 -9.46 -4.33 18.10
N ASN A 20 -9.86 -3.50 19.08
CA ASN A 20 -10.99 -2.57 18.89
C ASN A 20 -10.61 -1.23 18.22
N ASN A 21 -9.32 -0.94 18.04
CA ASN A 21 -8.86 0.30 17.41
C ASN A 21 -8.60 0.18 15.90
N ASN A 22 -8.71 -1.02 15.32
CA ASN A 22 -8.44 -1.28 13.89
C ASN A 22 -9.64 -1.05 12.98
N ILE A 23 -10.85 -0.82 13.51
CA ILE A 23 -12.02 -0.40 12.72
C ILE A 23 -11.96 1.12 12.48
N LYS A 24 -10.83 1.62 11.97
CA LYS A 24 -10.66 3.04 11.63
C LYS A 24 -10.74 3.22 10.11
N ASN A 25 -11.79 3.94 9.70
CA ASN A 25 -12.09 4.42 8.35
C ASN A 25 -12.38 3.35 7.28
N ILE A 26 -13.64 2.91 7.26
CA ILE A 26 -14.27 2.19 6.13
C ILE A 26 -14.15 2.96 4.80
N LYS A 27 -13.84 4.27 4.83
CA LYS A 27 -13.66 5.12 3.64
C LYS A 27 -12.23 5.17 3.08
N ALA A 28 -11.26 4.49 3.69
CA ALA A 28 -9.89 4.52 3.19
C ALA A 28 -9.74 3.69 1.90
N THR A 29 -8.91 4.18 0.97
CA THR A 29 -8.43 3.40 -0.18
C THR A 29 -7.38 2.41 0.33
N THR A 30 -7.57 1.12 0.11
CA THR A 30 -6.65 0.09 0.58
C THR A 30 -5.80 -0.46 -0.55
N PHE A 31 -4.49 -0.52 -0.33
CA PHE A 31 -3.53 -1.15 -1.22
C PHE A 31 -3.02 -2.44 -0.56
N ILE A 32 -3.37 -3.58 -1.14
CA ILE A 32 -2.88 -4.90 -0.74
C ILE A 32 -1.54 -5.11 -1.43
N LEU A 33 -0.45 -5.13 -0.65
CA LEU A 33 0.90 -5.24 -1.18
C LEU A 33 1.39 -6.70 -1.16
N ASP A 34 1.81 -7.19 -2.31
CA ASP A 34 2.51 -8.48 -2.41
C ASP A 34 4.02 -8.33 -2.12
N ALA A 35 4.75 -9.46 -2.07
CA ALA A 35 6.18 -9.44 -1.80
C ALA A 35 7.01 -8.81 -2.93
N SER A 36 6.50 -8.83 -4.17
CA SER A 36 7.22 -8.30 -5.32
C SER A 36 7.33 -6.77 -5.28
N CYS A 37 6.35 -6.08 -4.67
CA CYS A 37 6.41 -4.64 -4.38
C CYS A 37 7.65 -4.28 -3.55
N PHE A 38 7.94 -5.08 -2.52
CA PHE A 38 9.08 -4.90 -1.63
C PHE A 38 10.41 -5.34 -2.25
N GLU A 39 10.40 -6.39 -3.08
CA GLU A 39 11.59 -6.87 -3.76
C GLU A 39 12.06 -5.91 -4.87
N LYS A 40 11.14 -5.47 -5.73
CA LYS A 40 11.44 -4.70 -6.95
C LYS A 40 11.27 -3.19 -6.80
N ALA A 41 10.39 -2.74 -5.89
CA ALA A 41 9.98 -1.34 -5.81
C ALA A 41 9.98 -0.76 -4.39
N LEU A 42 10.93 -1.19 -3.55
CA LEU A 42 11.04 -0.75 -2.15
C LEU A 42 11.09 0.77 -1.98
N GLY A 43 11.70 1.49 -2.93
CA GLY A 43 11.79 2.95 -2.92
C GLY A 43 10.40 3.62 -2.92
N HIS A 44 9.50 3.15 -3.79
CA HIS A 44 8.13 3.67 -3.84
C HIS A 44 7.37 3.37 -2.55
N VAL A 45 7.46 2.14 -2.04
CA VAL A 45 6.79 1.76 -0.79
C VAL A 45 7.27 2.64 0.38
N LEU A 46 8.56 2.94 0.46
CA LEU A 46 9.11 3.85 1.47
C LEU A 46 8.54 5.27 1.34
N GLU A 47 8.49 5.80 0.12
CA GLU A 47 7.90 7.11 -0.15
C GLU A 47 6.43 7.14 0.23
N TRP A 48 5.66 6.10 -0.08
CA TRP A 48 4.24 5.99 0.29
C TRP A 48 4.02 6.01 1.81
N ILE A 49 4.89 5.37 2.59
CA ILE A 49 4.85 5.38 4.05
C ILE A 49 5.17 6.79 4.59
N GLU A 50 6.20 7.44 4.06
CA GLU A 50 6.54 8.82 4.45
C GLU A 50 5.41 9.80 4.13
N LEU A 51 4.82 9.61 2.95
CA LEU A 51 3.66 10.37 2.53
C LEU A 51 2.50 10.16 3.53
N THR A 52 2.14 8.94 3.86
CA THR A 52 1.00 8.65 4.77
C THR A 52 1.24 9.03 6.24
N SER A 53 2.48 9.29 6.63
CA SER A 53 2.86 9.74 7.99
C SER A 53 2.27 11.10 8.39
N ASN A 54 1.99 11.97 7.41
CA ASN A 54 1.62 13.37 7.67
C ASN A 54 0.11 13.55 7.90
N LYS A 55 -0.36 13.43 9.16
CA LYS A 55 -1.69 13.82 9.74
C LYS A 55 -3.00 13.45 8.98
N GLN A 56 -2.93 12.90 7.77
CA GLN A 56 -4.05 12.45 6.94
C GLN A 56 -4.08 10.92 6.82
N LYS A 57 -3.81 10.22 7.94
CA LYS A 57 -3.86 8.75 8.05
C LYS A 57 -5.21 8.14 7.63
N ASN A 58 -6.22 8.95 7.37
CA ASN A 58 -7.61 8.51 7.24
C ASN A 58 -8.02 8.11 5.81
N SER A 59 -7.18 8.31 4.79
CA SER A 59 -7.58 8.07 3.39
C SER A 59 -6.89 6.90 2.69
N ILE A 60 -5.76 6.41 3.21
CA ILE A 60 -4.95 5.37 2.57
C ILE A 60 -4.55 4.33 3.62
N CYS A 61 -4.77 3.06 3.30
CA CYS A 61 -4.35 1.91 4.11
C CYS A 61 -3.42 1.02 3.27
N PHE A 62 -2.29 0.58 3.85
CA PHE A 62 -1.45 -0.45 3.27
C PHE A 62 -1.71 -1.77 4.00
N TYR A 63 -2.36 -2.70 3.33
CA TYR A 63 -2.63 -4.01 3.88
C TYR A 63 -1.53 -4.99 3.47
N LEU A 64 -0.95 -5.68 4.45
CA LEU A 64 0.07 -6.69 4.23
C LEU A 64 -0.48 -8.06 4.64
N PRO A 65 -0.80 -8.93 3.67
CA PRO A 65 -1.11 -10.32 3.96
C PRO A 65 0.04 -10.98 4.73
N THR A 66 -0.28 -11.84 5.71
CA THR A 66 0.75 -12.65 6.42
C THR A 66 1.66 -13.39 5.44
N PHE A 67 1.08 -13.92 4.36
CA PHE A 67 1.82 -14.59 3.28
C PHE A 67 2.91 -13.69 2.65
N THR A 68 2.69 -12.38 2.51
CA THR A 68 3.70 -11.45 1.99
C THR A 68 4.95 -11.46 2.88
N ILE A 69 4.77 -11.54 4.20
CA ILE A 69 5.87 -11.61 5.19
C ILE A 69 6.59 -12.96 5.09
N GLU A 70 5.86 -14.06 4.91
CA GLU A 70 6.43 -15.39 4.68
C GLU A 70 7.31 -15.41 3.43
N GLU A 71 6.83 -14.83 2.33
CA GLU A 71 7.56 -14.78 1.07
C GLU A 71 8.81 -13.89 1.20
N LEU A 72 8.73 -12.76 1.90
CA LEU A 72 9.92 -11.94 2.19
C LEU A 72 10.95 -12.70 3.05
N ASN A 73 10.50 -13.49 4.03
CA ASN A 73 11.38 -14.35 4.81
C ASN A 73 12.02 -15.45 3.94
N PHE A 74 11.27 -16.03 3.02
CA PHE A 74 11.79 -16.98 2.03
C PHE A 74 12.87 -16.32 1.17
N LEU A 75 12.61 -15.13 0.62
CA LEU A 75 13.57 -14.37 -0.20
C LEU A 75 14.84 -13.99 0.60
N LYS A 76 14.67 -13.59 1.86
CA LYS A 76 15.79 -13.34 2.80
C LYS A 76 16.64 -14.59 3.03
N ASN A 77 16.02 -15.71 3.38
CA ASN A 77 16.75 -16.90 3.84
C ASN A 77 17.31 -17.74 2.67
N LYS A 78 16.54 -17.91 1.59
CA LYS A 78 16.92 -18.77 0.46
C LYS A 78 17.70 -18.03 -0.61
N ARG A 79 17.33 -16.79 -0.93
CA ARG A 79 17.97 -16.00 -2.00
C ARG A 79 18.95 -14.95 -1.48
N LYS A 80 19.03 -14.73 -0.15
CA LYS A 80 19.82 -13.66 0.46
C LYS A 80 19.50 -12.29 -0.13
N ASN A 81 18.24 -12.07 -0.51
CA ASN A 81 17.83 -10.83 -1.16
C ASN A 81 17.93 -9.65 -0.16
N MET A 82 18.78 -8.67 -0.48
CA MET A 82 19.04 -7.50 0.37
C MET A 82 17.81 -6.59 0.51
N ASN A 83 16.99 -6.46 -0.54
CA ASN A 83 15.75 -5.70 -0.49
C ASN A 83 14.73 -6.38 0.42
N ALA A 84 14.63 -7.72 0.40
CA ALA A 84 13.77 -8.46 1.33
C ALA A 84 14.22 -8.27 2.80
N ILE A 85 15.53 -8.31 3.07
CA ILE A 85 16.09 -8.05 4.41
C ILE A 85 15.73 -6.64 4.89
N LYS A 86 15.94 -5.62 4.03
CA LYS A 86 15.59 -4.23 4.34
C LYS A 86 14.09 -4.06 4.55
N SER A 87 13.28 -4.67 3.70
CA SER A 87 11.82 -4.61 3.77
C SER A 87 11.27 -5.17 5.08
N LEU A 88 11.76 -6.33 5.52
CA LEU A 88 11.39 -6.90 6.82
C LEU A 88 11.75 -5.96 7.97
N LYS A 89 12.96 -5.37 7.96
CA LYS A 89 13.35 -4.37 8.97
C LYS A 89 12.45 -3.13 8.94
N ILE A 90 12.02 -2.69 7.76
CA ILE A 90 11.09 -1.56 7.61
C ILE A 90 9.71 -1.92 8.15
N ILE A 91 9.17 -3.09 7.84
CA ILE A 91 7.89 -3.58 8.35
C ILE A 91 7.93 -3.65 9.88
N ASP A 92 9.01 -4.16 10.46
CA ASP A 92 9.18 -4.24 11.92
C ASP A 92 9.27 -2.86 12.58
N THR A 93 9.95 -1.89 11.94
CA THR A 93 10.15 -0.54 12.51
C THR A 93 9.00 0.42 12.24
N LYS A 94 8.23 0.20 11.17
CA LYS A 94 7.11 1.03 10.71
C LYS A 94 5.81 0.23 10.70
N SER A 95 5.61 -0.69 11.66
CA SER A 95 4.43 -1.56 11.72
C SER A 95 3.11 -0.79 11.78
N ASP A 96 3.09 0.40 12.38
CA ASP A 96 1.90 1.26 12.51
C ASP A 96 1.34 1.77 11.18
N PHE A 97 2.07 1.59 10.08
CA PHE A 97 1.65 1.97 8.73
C PHE A 97 1.00 0.84 7.94
N PHE A 98 1.14 -0.38 8.45
CA PHE A 98 0.67 -1.58 7.79
C PHE A 98 -0.47 -2.18 8.60
N ASP A 99 -1.61 -2.38 7.96
CA ASP A 99 -2.66 -3.22 8.51
C ASP A 99 -2.23 -4.67 8.30
N LEU A 100 -1.60 -5.20 9.36
CA LEU A 100 -1.11 -6.56 9.40
C LEU A 100 -2.23 -7.44 9.93
N GLU A 101 -2.89 -8.15 9.02
CA GLU A 101 -3.78 -9.21 9.42
C GLU A 101 -3.00 -10.52 9.54
N LEU A 102 -2.93 -11.01 10.77
CA LEU A 102 -2.55 -12.38 11.05
C LEU A 102 -3.63 -13.29 10.46
N CYS A 103 -3.39 -13.80 9.25
CA CYS A 103 -4.13 -14.94 8.76
C CYS A 103 -3.73 -16.09 9.67
N ASP A 104 -4.60 -16.44 10.62
CA ASP A 104 -4.40 -17.62 11.45
C ASP A 104 -4.39 -18.85 10.51
N GLU A 105 -3.19 -19.26 10.11
CA GLU A 105 -2.94 -20.53 9.42
C GLU A 105 -3.18 -21.74 10.36
N GLY A 106 -3.62 -21.48 11.60
CA GLY A 106 -4.04 -22.48 12.58
C GLY A 106 -5.31 -23.27 12.20
N LEU A 107 -6.04 -22.88 11.16
CA LEU A 107 -7.07 -23.75 10.57
C LEU A 107 -6.39 -24.84 9.74
N LYS A 108 -5.98 -25.90 10.45
CA LYS A 108 -5.84 -27.24 9.88
C LYS A 108 -7.09 -27.51 9.03
N ASP A 109 -6.89 -27.93 7.79
CA ASP A 109 -7.89 -28.15 6.72
C ASP A 109 -9.07 -29.09 7.04
N ASN A 110 -9.29 -29.48 8.30
CA ASN A 110 -10.32 -30.43 8.66
C ASN A 110 -11.33 -29.72 9.57
N THR A 111 -12.56 -29.62 9.05
CA THR A 111 -13.81 -29.27 9.74
C THR A 111 -14.10 -27.78 10.00
N SER A 112 -14.88 -27.22 9.06
CA SER A 112 -16.10 -26.45 9.34
C SER A 112 -16.01 -25.38 10.43
N SER A 113 -15.55 -24.19 10.05
CA SER A 113 -16.25 -22.91 10.27
C SER A 113 -15.24 -21.77 10.17
N GLY A 114 -15.50 -20.80 9.28
CA GLY A 114 -15.01 -19.44 9.50
C GLY A 114 -14.46 -18.70 8.28
N ASN A 115 -13.48 -19.25 7.55
CA ASN A 115 -12.79 -18.50 6.48
C ASN A 115 -12.85 -19.25 5.16
N GLY A 116 -13.46 -18.62 4.14
CA GLY A 116 -13.83 -19.21 2.84
C GLY A 116 -12.83 -20.25 2.32
N SER A 117 -13.34 -21.46 2.06
CA SER A 117 -12.56 -22.49 1.37
C SER A 117 -12.10 -21.96 0.01
N TRP A 118 -10.91 -22.37 -0.44
CA TRP A 118 -10.43 -22.03 -1.78
C TRP A 118 -11.47 -22.37 -2.87
N ASN A 119 -12.23 -23.43 -2.67
CA ASN A 119 -13.32 -23.82 -3.57
C ASN A 119 -14.45 -22.79 -3.61
N SER A 120 -14.80 -22.17 -2.48
CA SER A 120 -15.82 -21.11 -2.43
C SER A 120 -15.38 -19.87 -3.20
N ILE A 121 -14.09 -19.52 -3.12
CA ILE A 121 -13.51 -18.43 -3.93
C ILE A 121 -13.57 -18.77 -5.42
N LEU A 122 -13.23 -20.00 -5.80
CA LEU A 122 -13.29 -20.44 -7.19
C LEU A 122 -14.73 -20.42 -7.73
N GLU A 123 -15.70 -20.89 -6.95
CA GLU A 123 -17.11 -20.89 -7.36
C GLU A 123 -17.64 -19.49 -7.60
N LYS A 124 -17.26 -18.54 -6.73
CA LYS A 124 -17.80 -17.17 -6.73
C LYS A 124 -17.10 -16.23 -7.71
N TYR A 125 -15.78 -16.35 -7.88
CA TYR A 125 -14.98 -15.33 -8.55
C TYR A 125 -14.20 -15.81 -9.78
N LEU A 126 -14.22 -17.09 -10.13
CA LEU A 126 -13.52 -17.56 -11.33
C LEU A 126 -14.33 -17.21 -12.60
N ILE A 127 -13.71 -16.52 -13.56
CA ILE A 127 -14.35 -16.08 -14.83
C ILE A 127 -14.60 -17.25 -15.76
N ILE A 128 -13.63 -18.15 -15.90
CA ILE A 128 -13.63 -19.13 -16.98
C ILE A 128 -14.39 -20.37 -16.54
N GLU A 129 -15.68 -20.43 -16.86
CA GLU A 129 -16.52 -21.60 -16.57
C GLU A 129 -16.00 -22.88 -17.22
N LYS A 130 -15.43 -22.77 -18.43
CA LYS A 130 -14.81 -23.91 -19.14
C LYS A 130 -13.58 -24.47 -18.43
N GLU A 131 -12.95 -23.70 -17.54
CA GLU A 131 -11.75 -24.10 -16.79
C GLU A 131 -12.03 -24.50 -15.36
N LYS A 132 -13.27 -24.42 -14.86
CA LYS A 132 -13.65 -24.87 -13.50
C LYS A 132 -13.20 -26.31 -13.22
N ASN A 133 -13.17 -27.16 -14.23
CA ASN A 133 -12.68 -28.54 -14.16
C ASN A 133 -11.24 -28.73 -14.66
N SER A 134 -10.54 -27.66 -15.05
CA SER A 134 -9.18 -27.78 -15.57
C SER A 134 -8.24 -28.21 -14.45
N THR A 135 -7.45 -29.24 -14.73
CA THR A 135 -6.33 -29.65 -13.88
C THR A 135 -5.34 -28.51 -13.62
N TYR A 136 -5.38 -27.46 -14.44
CA TYR A 136 -4.58 -26.26 -14.33
C TYR A 136 -4.88 -25.44 -13.06
N ILE A 137 -6.15 -25.21 -12.72
CA ILE A 137 -6.53 -24.45 -11.51
C ILE A 137 -6.03 -25.16 -10.25
N LYS A 138 -6.10 -26.50 -10.23
CA LYS A 138 -5.57 -27.30 -9.11
C LYS A 138 -4.05 -27.15 -9.00
N LYS A 139 -3.36 -26.99 -10.13
CA LYS A 139 -1.90 -26.80 -10.25
C LYS A 139 -1.42 -25.36 -10.01
N LEU A 140 -2.31 -24.40 -9.73
CA LEU A 140 -1.90 -23.03 -9.43
C LEU A 140 -0.92 -23.01 -8.24
N PRO A 141 0.12 -22.16 -8.27
CA PRO A 141 1.08 -22.03 -7.19
C PRO A 141 0.37 -21.74 -5.86
N SER A 142 0.71 -22.47 -4.80
CA SER A 142 0.13 -22.27 -3.46
C SER A 142 0.26 -20.82 -2.98
N ARG A 143 1.38 -20.19 -3.31
CA ARG A 143 1.68 -18.77 -3.07
C ARG A 143 0.61 -17.84 -3.65
N PHE A 144 0.27 -18.05 -4.91
CA PHE A 144 -0.76 -17.26 -5.57
C PHE A 144 -2.14 -17.50 -4.95
N LYS A 145 -2.49 -18.75 -4.63
CA LYS A 145 -3.75 -19.08 -3.94
C LYS A 145 -3.89 -18.34 -2.61
N LYS A 146 -2.82 -18.29 -1.81
CA LYS A 146 -2.80 -17.55 -0.53
C LYS A 146 -3.04 -16.04 -0.75
N LEU A 147 -2.38 -15.44 -1.74
CA LEU A 147 -2.55 -14.02 -2.08
C LEU A 147 -4.00 -13.69 -2.49
N ILE A 148 -4.58 -14.48 -3.39
CA ILE A 148 -5.96 -14.31 -3.84
C ILE A 148 -6.96 -14.51 -2.69
N LYS A 149 -6.72 -15.50 -1.83
CA LYS A 149 -7.52 -15.71 -0.62
C LYS A 149 -7.47 -14.49 0.31
N ALA A 150 -6.29 -13.94 0.55
CA ALA A 150 -6.15 -12.72 1.35
C ALA A 150 -6.91 -11.53 0.74
N TYR A 151 -6.82 -11.35 -0.58
CA TYR A 151 -7.55 -10.28 -1.29
C TYR A 151 -9.07 -10.38 -1.09
N TYR A 152 -9.67 -11.54 -1.38
CA TYR A 152 -11.12 -11.69 -1.26
C TYR A 152 -11.60 -11.69 0.18
N ASN A 153 -10.85 -12.28 1.11
CA ASN A 153 -11.18 -12.21 2.53
C ASN A 153 -11.21 -10.76 3.01
N PHE A 154 -10.23 -9.95 2.60
CA PHE A 154 -10.21 -8.53 2.91
C PHE A 154 -11.42 -7.82 2.30
N GLN A 155 -11.71 -8.07 1.02
CA GLN A 155 -12.85 -7.48 0.32
C GLN A 155 -14.18 -7.80 1.03
N GLU A 156 -14.43 -9.05 1.37
CA GLU A 156 -15.66 -9.47 2.07
C GLU A 156 -15.78 -8.84 3.45
N LYS A 157 -14.67 -8.72 4.19
CA LYS A 157 -14.64 -7.99 5.47
C LYS A 157 -15.03 -6.53 5.31
N THR A 158 -14.51 -5.86 4.28
CA THR A 158 -14.84 -4.45 4.04
C THR A 158 -16.29 -4.24 3.65
N ILE A 159 -16.87 -5.14 2.84
CA ILE A 159 -18.29 -5.09 2.46
C ILE A 159 -19.19 -5.27 3.69
N ASN A 160 -18.86 -6.20 4.58
CA ASN A 160 -19.67 -6.48 5.77
C ASN A 160 -19.61 -5.39 6.84
N LEU A 161 -18.60 -4.52 6.80
CA LEU A 161 -18.44 -3.39 7.71
C LEU A 161 -19.23 -2.15 7.29
N GLU A 162 -19.74 -2.07 6.07
CA GLU A 162 -20.58 -0.95 5.67
C GLU A 162 -21.85 -0.92 6.53
N PRO A 163 -22.10 0.18 7.28
CA PRO A 163 -23.28 0.25 8.12
C PRO A 163 -24.50 0.12 7.21
N LYS A 164 -25.29 -0.94 7.40
CA LYS A 164 -26.61 -1.08 6.78
C LYS A 164 -27.38 0.17 7.20
N SER A 165 -27.45 1.16 6.32
CA SER A 165 -28.25 2.35 6.57
C SER A 165 -29.67 1.83 6.80
N ASN A 166 -30.13 1.86 8.05
CA ASN A 166 -31.49 1.45 8.37
C ASN A 166 -32.39 2.28 7.46
N PRO A 167 -33.27 1.65 6.66
CA PRO A 167 -34.27 2.39 5.91
C PRO A 167 -35.17 3.04 6.96
N THR A 168 -34.88 4.29 7.32
CA THR A 168 -35.79 5.11 8.12
C THR A 168 -37.00 5.34 7.26
N SER A 169 -38.00 4.49 7.49
CA SER A 169 -39.35 4.59 6.97
C SER A 169 -40.09 5.65 7.78
N ASP A 170 -39.79 6.93 7.56
CA ASP A 170 -40.66 8.02 8.02
C ASP A 170 -40.62 9.16 7.00
N ASP A 171 -41.79 9.39 6.42
CA ASP A 171 -42.35 10.65 5.90
C ASP A 171 -41.85 11.27 4.59
N ASN A 172 -42.71 11.10 3.57
CA ASN A 172 -43.38 12.18 2.85
C ASN A 172 -42.67 13.55 2.83
N ASP A 173 -41.67 13.72 1.97
CA ASP A 173 -41.44 15.04 1.37
C ASP A 173 -40.87 14.91 -0.04
N SER A 174 -41.78 15.06 -1.00
CA SER A 174 -41.51 15.16 -2.42
C SER A 174 -40.67 16.41 -2.74
N ASN A 175 -39.69 16.24 -3.62
CA ASN A 175 -38.93 17.29 -4.35
C ASN A 175 -37.59 17.76 -3.76
N LYS A 176 -36.61 16.85 -3.62
CA LYS A 176 -35.18 17.22 -3.74
C LYS A 176 -34.49 16.42 -4.85
N SER A 177 -33.89 17.17 -5.77
CA SER A 177 -33.25 16.72 -6.99
C SER A 177 -32.26 15.57 -6.77
N ASN A 178 -32.50 14.48 -7.49
CA ASN A 178 -31.69 13.27 -7.61
C ASN A 178 -30.28 13.55 -8.17
N ASN A 179 -29.35 14.01 -7.34
CA ASN A 179 -27.92 13.77 -7.56
C ASN A 179 -27.52 12.60 -6.66
N GLY A 180 -27.98 11.40 -7.03
CA GLY A 180 -27.67 10.16 -6.33
C GLY A 180 -26.17 9.92 -6.34
N SER A 181 -25.50 10.31 -5.24
CA SER A 181 -24.12 9.94 -4.98
C SER A 181 -24.06 8.43 -4.81
N LYS A 182 -23.76 7.74 -5.92
CA LYS A 182 -23.58 6.29 -5.97
C LYS A 182 -22.66 5.87 -4.81
N PRO A 183 -23.04 4.89 -3.98
CA PRO A 183 -22.24 4.48 -2.83
C PRO A 183 -20.82 4.18 -3.31
N THR A 184 -19.86 4.94 -2.79
CA THR A 184 -18.45 4.81 -3.15
C THR A 184 -17.93 3.56 -2.45
N THR A 185 -18.09 2.41 -3.10
CA THR A 185 -17.52 1.14 -2.66
C THR A 185 -16.04 1.34 -2.28
N PRO A 186 -15.58 0.81 -1.13
CA PRO A 186 -14.20 0.93 -0.72
C PRO A 186 -13.27 0.45 -1.83
N ARG A 187 -12.32 1.31 -2.18
CA ARG A 187 -11.38 1.06 -3.28
C ARG A 187 -10.26 0.19 -2.74
N CYS A 188 -10.40 -1.12 -2.86
CA CYS A 188 -9.34 -2.08 -2.61
C CYS A 188 -8.58 -2.33 -3.92
N TYR A 189 -7.25 -2.26 -3.88
CA TYR A 189 -6.36 -2.53 -5.01
C TYR A 189 -5.31 -3.57 -4.64
N LEU A 190 -5.13 -4.59 -5.49
CA LEU A 190 -3.99 -5.51 -5.40
C LEU A 190 -2.82 -4.90 -6.18
N VAL A 191 -1.71 -4.65 -5.49
CA VAL A 191 -0.49 -4.08 -6.09
C VAL A 191 0.55 -5.18 -6.26
N THR A 192 1.07 -5.32 -7.48
CA THR A 192 2.12 -6.30 -7.78
C THR A 192 3.10 -5.76 -8.83
N CYS A 193 4.32 -6.29 -8.80
CA CYS A 193 5.35 -6.15 -9.82
C CYS A 193 5.69 -7.51 -10.48
N ASP A 194 4.91 -8.56 -10.23
CA ASP A 194 5.11 -9.90 -10.81
C ASP A 194 4.13 -10.13 -11.97
N GLU A 195 4.67 -10.21 -13.19
CA GLU A 195 3.91 -10.49 -14.40
C GLU A 195 3.14 -11.83 -14.33
N ASN A 196 3.64 -12.80 -13.55
CA ASN A 196 2.93 -14.07 -13.38
C ASN A 196 1.67 -13.87 -12.54
N VAL A 197 1.74 -13.06 -11.48
CA VAL A 197 0.57 -12.70 -10.66
C VAL A 197 -0.43 -11.95 -11.53
N GLU A 198 0.03 -11.03 -12.38
CA GLU A 198 -0.84 -10.29 -13.32
C GLU A 198 -1.58 -11.21 -14.29
N LYS A 199 -0.86 -12.11 -14.96
CA LYS A 199 -1.46 -13.11 -15.87
C LYS A 199 -2.46 -14.01 -15.14
N LEU A 200 -2.12 -14.46 -13.93
CA LEU A 200 -2.97 -15.35 -13.14
C LEU A 200 -4.21 -14.64 -12.57
N CYS A 201 -4.10 -13.35 -12.21
CA CYS A 201 -5.24 -12.56 -11.77
C CYS A 201 -6.29 -12.37 -12.87
N GLY A 202 -5.89 -12.42 -14.15
CA GLY A 202 -6.81 -12.37 -15.29
C GLY A 202 -7.88 -13.47 -15.30
N TYR A 203 -7.68 -14.57 -14.56
CA TYR A 203 -8.67 -15.64 -14.42
C TYR A 203 -9.78 -15.36 -13.40
N PHE A 204 -9.67 -14.26 -12.63
CA PHE A 204 -10.56 -13.96 -11.50
C PHE A 204 -11.29 -12.62 -11.67
N THR A 205 -12.59 -12.57 -11.38
CA THR A 205 -13.41 -11.35 -11.43
C THR A 205 -13.24 -10.49 -10.19
N GLY A 206 -13.29 -9.17 -10.34
CA GLY A 206 -13.42 -8.26 -9.19
C GLY A 206 -12.10 -7.96 -8.46
N ILE A 207 -10.97 -8.46 -8.98
CA ILE A 207 -9.64 -8.04 -8.55
C ILE A 207 -9.29 -6.72 -9.25
N ASN A 208 -9.16 -5.65 -8.47
CA ASN A 208 -8.63 -4.39 -8.98
C ASN A 208 -7.10 -4.46 -8.95
N LEU A 209 -6.51 -5.13 -9.93
CA LEU A 209 -5.07 -5.23 -10.07
C LEU A 209 -4.48 -3.92 -10.62
N ILE A 210 -3.41 -3.43 -10.00
CA ILE A 210 -2.63 -2.30 -10.49
C ILE A 210 -1.13 -2.58 -10.33
N ASP A 211 -0.32 -1.96 -11.18
CA ASP A 211 1.13 -1.92 -11.00
C ASP A 211 1.53 -0.88 -9.94
N VAL A 212 2.81 -0.86 -9.59
CA VAL A 212 3.34 0.09 -8.61
C VAL A 212 3.28 1.54 -9.12
N LEU A 213 3.47 1.80 -10.41
CA LEU A 213 3.47 3.17 -10.95
C LEU A 213 2.06 3.80 -10.94
N LYS A 214 1.03 2.99 -11.20
CA LYS A 214 -0.37 3.40 -11.09
C LYS A 214 -0.77 3.54 -9.64
N ALA A 215 -0.31 2.66 -8.75
CA ALA A 215 -0.51 2.82 -7.30
C ALA A 215 0.10 4.13 -6.81
N ASP A 216 1.33 4.45 -7.23
CA ASP A 216 2.03 5.70 -6.93
C ASP A 216 1.20 6.91 -7.37
N SER A 217 0.73 6.91 -8.62
CA SER A 217 -0.13 7.96 -9.17
C SER A 217 -1.43 8.14 -8.36
N LEU A 218 -2.05 7.04 -7.90
CA LEU A 218 -3.27 7.09 -7.08
C LEU A 218 -3.00 7.64 -5.67
N ILE A 219 -1.91 7.21 -5.05
CA ILE A 219 -1.48 7.66 -3.72
C ILE A 219 -1.14 9.15 -3.75
N VAL A 220 -0.40 9.59 -4.77
CA VAL A 220 -0.05 11.00 -4.98
C VAL A 220 -1.28 11.86 -5.24
N ARG A 221 -2.22 11.41 -6.10
CA ARG A 221 -3.48 12.15 -6.36
C ARG A 221 -4.38 12.27 -5.13
N ASN A 222 -4.43 11.22 -4.31
CA ASN A 222 -5.20 11.24 -3.05
C ASN A 222 -4.62 12.24 -2.04
N LYS A 223 -3.36 12.63 -2.21
CA LYS A 223 -2.72 13.66 -1.42
C LYS A 223 -2.92 14.99 -2.12
N LYS A 224 -3.45 15.98 -1.39
CA LYS A 224 -3.51 17.34 -1.91
C LYS A 224 -2.09 17.75 -2.36
N LEU A 225 -2.00 18.27 -3.59
CA LEU A 225 -0.80 18.81 -4.24
C LEU A 225 0.08 19.68 -3.32
N ASP A 226 -0.52 20.21 -2.26
CA ASP A 226 0.11 20.98 -1.19
C ASP A 226 1.38 20.35 -0.61
N PHE A 227 1.48 19.02 -0.50
CA PHE A 227 2.72 18.40 -0.01
C PHE A 227 3.88 18.56 -1.00
N PHE A 228 3.64 18.30 -2.29
CA PHE A 228 4.65 18.47 -3.33
C PHE A 228 5.03 19.94 -3.47
N LYS A 229 4.05 20.85 -3.44
CA LYS A 229 4.31 22.29 -3.42
C LYS A 229 5.19 22.66 -2.23
N LYS A 230 4.89 22.21 -1.01
CA LYS A 230 5.69 22.52 0.19
C LYS A 230 7.09 21.94 0.15
N LYS A 231 7.27 20.69 -0.28
CA LYS A 231 8.60 20.05 -0.38
C LYS A 231 9.44 20.71 -1.48
N PHE A 232 8.84 21.05 -2.61
CA PHE A 232 9.48 21.78 -3.69
C PHE A 232 9.90 23.19 -3.24
N ILE A 233 8.99 23.94 -2.61
CA ILE A 233 9.27 25.28 -2.08
C ILE A 233 10.38 25.22 -1.02
N SER A 234 10.31 24.30 -0.05
CA SER A 234 11.34 24.17 0.98
C SER A 234 12.71 23.79 0.41
N ASN A 235 12.76 22.96 -0.63
CA ASN A 235 14.02 22.63 -1.31
C ASN A 235 14.55 23.82 -2.12
N MET A 236 13.67 24.60 -2.77
CA MET A 236 14.08 25.85 -3.41
C MET A 236 14.63 26.84 -2.38
N GLU A 237 13.93 27.08 -1.27
CA GLU A 237 14.36 27.99 -0.21
C GLU A 237 15.73 27.62 0.36
N LYS A 238 16.00 26.32 0.57
CA LYS A 238 17.32 25.84 1.01
C LYS A 238 18.42 26.01 -0.04
N SER A 239 18.08 25.96 -1.33
CA SER A 239 19.04 26.19 -2.42
C SER A 239 19.29 27.68 -2.69
N VAL A 240 18.42 28.56 -2.18
CA VAL A 240 18.49 30.02 -2.32
C VAL A 240 19.13 30.67 -1.09
N ILE A 241 19.87 29.91 -0.26
CA ILE A 241 20.73 30.51 0.75
C ILE A 241 21.75 31.38 0.00
N PRO A 242 21.72 32.71 0.19
CA PRO A 242 22.67 33.60 -0.46
C PRO A 242 24.06 33.15 -0.02
N SER A 243 24.98 32.96 -0.96
CA SER A 243 26.38 32.95 -0.55
C SER A 243 26.68 34.35 -0.01
N ASP A 244 27.34 34.46 1.15
CA ASP A 244 27.59 35.75 1.84
C ASP A 244 28.35 36.81 1.02
N ASN A 245 28.65 36.53 -0.25
CA ASN A 245 29.33 37.41 -1.19
C ASN A 245 28.43 37.94 -2.33
N ASP A 246 27.15 37.55 -2.43
CA ASP A 246 26.27 38.08 -3.48
C ASP A 246 25.68 39.43 -3.07
N GLN A 247 26.19 40.51 -3.67
CA GLN A 247 25.70 41.88 -3.50
C GLN A 247 24.23 41.98 -3.91
N THR A 248 23.34 42.12 -2.92
CA THR A 248 21.95 42.53 -3.15
C THR A 248 21.94 44.00 -3.55
N THR A 249 21.80 44.27 -4.85
CA THR A 249 21.42 45.61 -5.33
C THR A 249 19.95 45.84 -5.02
N SER A 250 19.67 46.55 -3.92
CA SER A 250 18.32 47.04 -3.60
C SER A 250 17.99 48.23 -4.51
N GLN A 251 17.03 48.04 -5.43
CA GLN A 251 16.39 49.13 -6.16
C GLN A 251 15.08 49.48 -5.43
N GLU A 252 14.87 50.76 -5.14
CA GLU A 252 13.92 51.27 -4.12
C GLU A 252 12.42 51.08 -4.40
N ASP A 253 12.00 50.52 -5.55
CA ASP A 253 10.58 50.56 -5.96
C ASP A 253 9.95 49.24 -6.45
N PHE A 254 10.62 48.09 -6.31
CA PHE A 254 10.04 46.80 -6.73
C PHE A 254 10.28 45.69 -5.70
N ASP A 255 9.27 44.83 -5.50
CA ASP A 255 9.32 43.62 -4.66
C ASP A 255 10.65 42.86 -4.85
N ASP A 256 11.32 42.50 -3.75
CA ASP A 256 12.64 41.85 -3.70
C ASP A 256 12.87 40.80 -4.81
N VAL A 257 13.47 41.22 -5.93
CA VAL A 257 13.82 40.31 -7.03
C VAL A 257 15.16 39.64 -6.72
N LYS A 258 15.13 38.45 -6.15
CA LYS A 258 16.33 37.63 -5.96
C LYS A 258 16.82 37.07 -7.30
N LYS A 259 17.92 37.63 -7.84
CA LYS A 259 18.64 37.00 -8.96
C LYS A 259 19.20 35.66 -8.48
N THR A 260 18.75 34.57 -9.09
CA THR A 260 19.33 33.23 -8.88
C THR A 260 19.90 32.72 -10.20
N ASP A 261 21.05 32.07 -10.13
CA ASP A 261 21.66 31.46 -11.31
C ASP A 261 20.91 30.16 -11.64
N PHE A 262 20.28 30.13 -12.82
CA PHE A 262 19.38 29.05 -13.25
C PHE A 262 20.07 27.67 -13.25
N LYS A 263 21.40 27.64 -13.37
CA LYS A 263 22.23 26.42 -13.31
C LYS A 263 22.26 25.75 -11.93
N LYS A 264 21.96 26.48 -10.84
CA LYS A 264 22.02 25.95 -9.47
C LYS A 264 20.67 25.46 -8.95
N THR A 265 19.56 26.04 -9.40
CA THR A 265 18.28 25.97 -8.67
C THR A 265 17.26 24.98 -9.24
N VAL A 266 17.31 24.64 -10.54
CA VAL A 266 16.14 24.01 -11.20
C VAL A 266 16.41 22.64 -11.82
N TRP A 267 17.66 22.27 -12.10
CA TRP A 267 17.97 20.99 -12.76
C TRP A 267 19.09 20.26 -12.04
N ALA A 268 18.90 18.95 -11.82
CA ALA A 268 19.98 18.06 -11.41
C ALA A 268 21.18 18.28 -12.34
N GLN A 269 22.38 18.46 -11.77
CA GLN A 269 23.62 18.59 -12.55
C GLN A 269 23.68 17.42 -13.55
N ARG A 270 23.38 17.71 -14.82
CA ARG A 270 23.65 16.76 -15.89
C ARG A 270 25.17 16.62 -15.89
N GLY A 271 25.67 15.42 -15.65
CA GLY A 271 27.10 15.15 -15.76
C GLY A 271 27.62 15.59 -17.14
N LYS A 272 28.94 15.72 -17.28
CA LYS A 272 29.59 15.99 -18.58
C LYS A 272 29.35 14.79 -19.54
N GLY A 273 28.15 14.68 -20.06
CA GLY A 273 27.76 13.76 -21.11
C GLY A 273 27.28 14.59 -22.28
N GLU A 274 27.85 14.36 -23.46
CA GLU A 274 27.38 14.96 -24.69
C GLU A 274 25.90 14.60 -24.88
N LEU A 275 25.07 15.62 -25.09
CA LEU A 275 23.69 15.39 -25.52
C LEU A 275 23.78 14.61 -26.84
N TRP A 276 23.07 13.48 -26.88
CA TRP A 276 22.84 12.72 -28.11
C TRP A 276 22.50 13.70 -29.24
N VAL A 277 23.36 13.75 -30.25
CA VAL A 277 23.13 14.50 -31.49
C VAL A 277 22.27 13.59 -32.38
N PRO A 278 21.09 14.06 -32.84
CA PRO A 278 20.24 13.26 -33.74
C PRO A 278 20.91 12.99 -35.08
#